data_AF-A0A0R3XAE6-F1
#
_entry.id   AF-A0A0R3XAE6-F1
#
_cell.length_a   1.000
_cell.length_b   1.000
_cell.length_c   1.000
_cell.angle_alpha   90.00
_cell.angle_beta   90.00
_cell.angle_gamma   90.00
#
_symmetry.space_group_name_H-M   'P 1'
#
loop_
_entity.id
_entity.type
_entity.pdbx_description
1 polymer ?
#
loop_
_entity_poly.entity_id
_entity_poly.type
_entity_poly.pdbx_seq_one_letter_code
_entity_poly.pdbx_strand_id
1 'polypeptide(L)'
;MTSIFGINVELSELGRTAPTTVADHVFSYLRMLRDAANFSLANPLATSTPWNDRTFASLVPEFEKLWASNFRFQEPLEPSTNVQTIATGMRKFPPHEVFIAESLILEPDLKTYVDVVRQLTPEKAIMIVTLPELNAQSAADTKEEVFRREPWFDIRYAVDEISDEQIRRWQNSPGLAEFRLPEVNRFITTDFELLPSGDDNEVPVKVGLGAMQGFGELWHQQRVKFNVPTAQVTVHIYSDLPEVAKDAAILRLWSCALNQRLQTLLYSASEAGFSYSVSALDRGLEIAVAGFNEKLLLLYQEIVDVLAQPLMGSNKEGLLTDTSFAVYKDRLRQKTCNQVLNARKFTT
;
A
#
# COMPACT_ATOMS: atom_id res chain seq x y z
N MET A 1 4.82 -19.86 -21.64
CA MET A 1 5.21 -18.91 -20.58
C MET A 1 4.46 -19.36 -19.33
N THR A 2 5.15 -19.65 -18.23
CA THR A 2 4.51 -20.05 -16.98
C THR A 2 4.49 -18.83 -16.08
N SER A 3 3.33 -18.46 -15.56
CA SER A 3 3.16 -17.30 -14.68
C SER A 3 2.85 -17.76 -13.27
N ILE A 4 3.31 -16.99 -12.28
CA ILE A 4 3.07 -17.24 -10.85
C ILE A 4 2.27 -16.07 -10.30
N PHE A 5 1.23 -16.37 -9.54
CA PHE A 5 0.50 -15.39 -8.74
C PHE A 5 0.89 -15.58 -7.28
N GLY A 6 1.46 -14.57 -6.65
CA GLY A 6 1.96 -14.64 -5.27
C GLY A 6 1.20 -13.70 -4.33
N ILE A 7 0.83 -14.22 -3.16
CA ILE A 7 0.32 -13.42 -2.04
C ILE A 7 1.37 -13.52 -0.93
N ASN A 8 1.97 -12.40 -0.56
CA ASN A 8 2.99 -12.34 0.49
C ASN A 8 2.44 -11.62 1.71
N VAL A 9 2.56 -12.26 2.88
CA VAL A 9 2.10 -11.70 4.16
C VAL A 9 3.25 -11.78 5.16
N GLU A 10 3.62 -10.63 5.74
CA GLU A 10 4.57 -10.59 6.85
C GLU A 10 3.86 -11.00 8.15
N LEU A 11 4.38 -12.03 8.81
CA LEU A 11 3.77 -12.58 10.03
C LEU A 11 4.22 -11.83 11.29
N SER A 12 3.24 -11.43 12.11
CA SER A 12 3.47 -11.01 13.50
C SER A 12 3.88 -12.21 14.37
N GLU A 13 4.30 -11.97 15.62
CA GLU A 13 4.60 -13.07 16.56
C GLU A 13 3.41 -14.04 16.72
N LEU A 14 2.19 -13.51 16.79
CA LEU A 14 0.96 -14.33 16.80
C LEU A 14 0.76 -15.07 15.47
N GLY A 15 1.03 -14.43 14.33
CA GLY A 15 0.92 -15.06 13.02
C GLY A 15 1.91 -16.23 12.85
N ARG A 16 3.07 -16.17 13.49
CA ARG A 16 4.08 -17.25 13.46
C ARG A 16 3.66 -18.49 14.22
N THR A 17 2.84 -18.36 15.28
CA THR A 17 2.37 -19.53 16.05
C THR A 17 1.27 -20.31 15.32
N ALA A 18 0.56 -19.67 14.39
CA ALA A 18 -0.53 -20.27 13.63
C ALA A 18 -0.58 -19.78 12.17
N PRO A 19 0.43 -20.08 11.33
CA PRO A 19 0.47 -19.62 9.94
C PRO A 19 -0.67 -20.18 9.09
N THR A 20 -1.22 -21.34 9.45
CA THR A 20 -2.38 -21.95 8.79
C THR A 20 -3.66 -21.12 8.97
N THR A 21 -3.81 -20.39 10.08
CA THR A 21 -4.93 -19.47 10.29
C THR A 21 -4.87 -18.28 9.32
N VAL A 22 -3.68 -17.79 8.99
CA VAL A 22 -3.52 -16.74 7.96
C VAL A 22 -3.95 -17.28 6.59
N ALA A 23 -3.56 -18.51 6.25
CA ALA A 23 -4.01 -19.16 5.03
C ALA A 23 -5.54 -19.35 4.99
N ASP A 24 -6.18 -19.70 6.11
CA ASP A 24 -7.65 -19.80 6.21
C ASP A 24 -8.33 -18.49 5.77
N HIS A 25 -7.81 -17.34 6.22
CA HIS A 25 -8.31 -16.01 5.85
C HIS A 25 -8.06 -15.69 4.37
N VAL A 26 -6.86 -15.99 3.86
CA VAL A 26 -6.53 -15.78 2.43
C VAL A 26 -7.48 -16.59 1.55
N PHE A 27 -7.69 -17.87 1.82
CA PHE A 27 -8.59 -18.70 1.03
C PHE A 27 -10.07 -18.34 1.18
N SER A 28 -10.47 -17.83 2.36
CA SER A 28 -11.80 -17.24 2.55
C SER A 28 -12.00 -16.01 1.64
N TYR A 29 -11.02 -15.11 1.56
CA TYR A 29 -11.09 -13.95 0.67
C TYR A 29 -11.08 -14.37 -0.82
N LEU A 30 -10.21 -15.32 -1.20
CA LEU A 30 -10.18 -15.85 -2.58
C LEU A 30 -11.51 -16.52 -2.96
N ARG A 31 -12.20 -17.17 -2.01
CA ARG A 31 -13.55 -17.71 -2.24
C ARG A 31 -14.55 -16.59 -2.53
N MET A 32 -14.58 -15.56 -1.69
CA MET A 32 -15.42 -14.38 -1.92
C MET A 32 -15.14 -13.74 -3.29
N LEU A 33 -13.86 -13.60 -3.68
CA LEU A 33 -13.48 -13.09 -5.00
C LEU A 33 -14.01 -13.96 -6.14
N ARG A 34 -13.91 -15.30 -6.03
CA ARG A 34 -14.46 -16.23 -7.04
C ARG A 34 -15.97 -16.08 -7.16
N ASP A 35 -16.68 -15.96 -6.04
CA ASP A 35 -18.14 -15.79 -6.02
C ASP A 35 -18.55 -14.45 -6.66
N ALA A 36 -17.86 -13.35 -6.32
CA ALA A 36 -18.07 -12.04 -6.93
C ALA A 36 -17.76 -12.03 -8.44
N ALA A 37 -16.68 -12.68 -8.85
CA ALA A 37 -16.28 -12.81 -10.26
C ALA A 37 -17.32 -13.60 -11.06
N ASN A 38 -17.75 -14.76 -10.55
CA ASN A 38 -18.79 -15.57 -11.17
C ASN A 38 -20.12 -14.82 -11.29
N PHE A 39 -20.52 -14.08 -10.26
CA PHE A 39 -21.71 -13.23 -10.30
C PHE A 39 -21.61 -12.15 -11.38
N SER A 40 -20.46 -11.48 -11.46
CA SER A 40 -20.21 -10.40 -12.43
C SER A 40 -20.25 -10.92 -13.86
N LEU A 41 -19.70 -12.12 -14.11
CA LEU A 41 -19.75 -12.75 -15.43
C LEU A 41 -21.19 -13.09 -15.87
N ALA A 42 -22.02 -13.54 -14.92
CA ALA A 42 -23.42 -13.84 -15.19
C ALA A 42 -24.29 -12.57 -15.31
N ASN A 43 -23.87 -11.47 -14.69
CA ASN A 43 -24.62 -10.21 -14.60
C ASN A 43 -23.71 -9.02 -14.95
N PRO A 44 -23.30 -8.86 -16.22
CA PRO A 44 -22.29 -7.87 -16.61
C PRO A 44 -22.73 -6.40 -16.44
N LEU A 45 -24.04 -6.15 -16.29
CA LEU A 45 -24.59 -4.80 -16.05
C LEU A 45 -24.83 -4.50 -14.56
N ALA A 46 -24.70 -5.49 -13.68
CA ALA A 46 -24.90 -5.28 -12.25
C ALA A 46 -23.70 -4.57 -11.65
N THR A 47 -23.93 -3.46 -10.95
CA THR A 47 -22.89 -2.69 -10.26
C THR A 47 -22.66 -3.14 -8.82
N SER A 48 -23.64 -3.87 -8.25
CA SER A 48 -23.59 -4.45 -6.91
C SER A 48 -24.00 -5.92 -6.89
N THR A 49 -23.46 -6.67 -5.93
CA THR A 49 -23.80 -8.06 -5.65
C THR A 49 -25.04 -8.16 -4.73
N PRO A 50 -25.68 -9.34 -4.62
CA PRO A 50 -26.81 -9.55 -3.70
C PRO A 50 -26.47 -9.35 -2.22
N TRP A 51 -25.19 -9.37 -1.88
CA TRP A 51 -24.66 -9.17 -0.53
C TRP A 51 -24.09 -7.75 -0.32
N ASN A 52 -24.56 -6.80 -1.14
CA ASN A 52 -24.30 -5.37 -1.04
C ASN A 52 -22.81 -5.01 -1.11
N ASP A 53 -22.11 -5.66 -2.04
CA ASP A 53 -20.72 -5.35 -2.38
C ASP A 53 -20.62 -4.94 -3.86
N ARG A 54 -19.46 -4.44 -4.30
CA ARG A 54 -19.22 -4.11 -5.72
C ARG A 54 -19.11 -5.38 -6.59
N THR A 55 -19.08 -5.18 -7.90
CA THR A 55 -18.87 -6.24 -8.89
C THR A 55 -17.57 -5.98 -9.64
N PHE A 56 -17.03 -7.02 -10.27
CA PHE A 56 -15.89 -6.84 -11.19
C PHE A 56 -16.28 -5.93 -12.36
N ALA A 57 -17.55 -6.00 -12.80
CA ALA A 57 -18.08 -5.11 -13.83
C ALA A 57 -18.06 -3.63 -13.44
N SER A 58 -18.17 -3.30 -12.14
CA SER A 58 -18.02 -1.91 -11.67
C SER A 58 -16.59 -1.53 -11.31
N LEU A 59 -15.70 -2.48 -11.04
CA LEU A 59 -14.29 -2.24 -10.72
C LEU A 59 -13.41 -2.05 -11.96
N VAL A 60 -13.61 -2.83 -13.01
CA VAL A 60 -12.75 -2.79 -14.21
C VAL A 60 -12.71 -1.41 -14.87
N PRO A 61 -13.86 -0.72 -15.10
CA PRO A 61 -13.84 0.65 -15.65
C PRO A 61 -13.18 1.67 -14.73
N GLU A 62 -13.17 1.42 -13.42
CA GLU A 62 -12.48 2.28 -12.44
C GLU A 62 -10.96 2.15 -12.60
N PHE A 63 -10.44 0.92 -12.70
CA PHE A 63 -9.03 0.66 -12.98
C PHE A 63 -8.59 1.18 -14.35
N GLU A 64 -9.45 1.07 -15.37
CA GLU A 64 -9.18 1.62 -16.70
C GLU A 64 -8.92 3.14 -16.63
N LYS A 65 -9.78 3.90 -15.94
CA LYS A 65 -9.60 5.35 -15.74
C LYS A 65 -8.33 5.66 -14.97
N LEU A 66 -8.04 4.88 -13.94
CA LEU A 66 -6.84 5.01 -13.12
C LEU A 66 -5.57 4.87 -13.97
N TRP A 67 -5.50 3.79 -14.75
CA TRP A 67 -4.34 3.47 -15.58
C TRP A 67 -4.18 4.46 -16.73
N ALA A 68 -5.28 4.87 -17.36
CA ALA A 68 -5.26 5.90 -18.39
C ALA A 68 -4.75 7.24 -17.87
N SER A 69 -5.15 7.64 -16.66
CA SER A 69 -4.69 8.88 -16.03
C SER A 69 -3.22 8.81 -15.66
N ASN A 70 -2.79 7.69 -15.05
CA ASN A 70 -1.39 7.46 -14.68
C ASN A 70 -0.47 7.47 -15.91
N PHE A 71 -0.89 6.85 -17.01
CA PHE A 71 -0.14 6.88 -18.27
C PHE A 71 -0.09 8.28 -18.87
N ARG A 72 -1.22 9.00 -18.91
CA ARG A 72 -1.31 10.35 -19.50
C ARG A 72 -0.38 11.35 -18.80
N PHE A 73 -0.24 11.25 -17.48
CA PHE A 73 0.55 12.18 -16.67
C PHE A 73 1.82 11.55 -16.10
N GLN A 74 2.28 10.44 -16.71
CA GLN A 74 3.50 9.77 -16.28
C GLN A 74 4.71 10.69 -16.41
N GLU A 75 5.51 10.79 -15.35
CA GLU A 75 6.77 11.51 -15.41
C GLU A 75 7.76 10.82 -16.36
N PRO A 76 8.58 11.59 -17.11
CA PRO A 76 9.65 11.02 -17.91
C PRO A 76 10.58 10.16 -17.06
N LEU A 77 10.77 8.91 -17.48
CA LEU A 77 11.76 8.03 -16.85
C LEU A 77 13.17 8.56 -17.12
N GLU A 78 14.08 8.29 -16.18
CA GLU A 78 15.51 8.48 -16.40
C GLU A 78 15.97 7.80 -17.70
N PRO A 79 16.80 8.45 -18.55
CA PRO A 79 17.09 7.96 -19.90
C PRO A 79 17.58 6.50 -19.95
N SER A 80 18.41 6.09 -19.00
CA SER A 80 18.91 4.71 -18.90
C SER A 80 17.81 3.71 -18.62
N THR A 81 16.90 4.03 -17.70
CA THR A 81 15.74 3.20 -17.36
C THR A 81 14.80 3.13 -18.56
N ASN A 82 14.55 4.26 -19.23
CA ASN A 82 13.68 4.31 -20.39
C ASN A 82 14.15 3.39 -21.52
N VAL A 83 15.45 3.44 -21.87
CA VAL A 83 16.01 2.56 -22.92
C VAL A 83 15.89 1.09 -22.53
N GLN A 84 16.15 0.73 -21.27
CA GLN A 84 16.01 -0.65 -20.79
C GLN A 84 14.56 -1.16 -20.86
N THR A 85 13.61 -0.33 -20.43
CA THR A 85 12.17 -0.63 -20.48
C THR A 85 11.72 -0.86 -21.92
N ILE A 86 12.06 0.07 -22.83
CA ILE A 86 11.69 -0.04 -24.25
C ILE A 86 12.32 -1.28 -24.89
N ALA A 87 13.62 -1.51 -24.69
CA ALA A 87 14.31 -2.66 -25.26
C ALA A 87 13.71 -4.00 -24.78
N THR A 88 13.28 -4.06 -23.52
CA THR A 88 12.59 -5.23 -22.97
C THR A 88 11.19 -5.38 -23.55
N GLY A 89 10.43 -4.28 -23.66
CA GLY A 89 9.10 -4.26 -24.23
C GLY A 89 9.07 -4.68 -25.70
N MET A 90 10.04 -4.25 -26.51
CA MET A 90 10.18 -4.65 -27.92
C MET A 90 10.39 -6.16 -28.13
N ARG A 91 10.79 -6.90 -27.10
CA ARG A 91 10.89 -8.37 -27.16
C ARG A 91 9.55 -9.08 -26.94
N LYS A 92 8.58 -8.38 -26.34
CA LYS A 92 7.26 -8.93 -25.97
C LYS A 92 6.15 -8.41 -26.87
N PHE A 93 6.24 -7.15 -27.30
CA PHE A 93 5.17 -6.42 -27.98
C PHE A 93 5.64 -5.84 -29.32
N PRO A 94 4.72 -5.63 -30.29
CA PRO A 94 5.00 -4.87 -31.50
C PRO A 94 5.57 -3.48 -31.18
N PRO A 95 6.49 -2.93 -31.99
CA PRO A 95 7.14 -1.64 -31.72
C PRO A 95 6.19 -0.46 -31.47
N HIS A 96 5.00 -0.45 -32.08
CA HIS A 96 4.01 0.62 -31.94
C HIS A 96 3.19 0.52 -30.65
N GLU A 97 3.25 -0.62 -29.93
CA GLU A 97 2.51 -0.85 -28.67
C GLU A 97 3.41 -0.79 -27.43
N VAL A 98 4.73 -0.70 -27.60
CA VAL A 98 5.72 -0.83 -26.51
C VAL A 98 5.46 0.11 -25.32
N PHE A 99 4.95 1.32 -25.60
CA PHE A 99 4.66 2.30 -24.55
C PHE A 99 3.30 2.10 -23.88
N ILE A 100 2.35 1.42 -24.53
CA ILE A 100 0.96 1.31 -24.05
C ILE A 100 0.65 -0.08 -23.48
N ALA A 101 1.32 -1.14 -23.95
CA ALA A 101 0.94 -2.52 -23.68
C ALA A 101 0.99 -2.93 -22.21
N GLU A 102 1.90 -2.33 -21.42
CA GLU A 102 2.01 -2.59 -19.97
C GLU A 102 1.39 -1.45 -19.13
N SER A 103 0.78 -0.43 -19.75
CA SER A 103 0.31 0.77 -19.07
C SER A 103 -1.18 1.08 -19.25
N LEU A 104 -1.82 0.56 -20.31
CA LEU A 104 -3.22 0.81 -20.61
C LEU A 104 -4.03 -0.49 -20.65
N ILE A 105 -5.28 -0.41 -20.20
CA ILE A 105 -6.31 -1.43 -20.41
C ILE A 105 -7.11 -0.98 -21.63
N LEU A 106 -6.87 -1.57 -22.79
CA LEU A 106 -7.52 -1.15 -24.05
C LEU A 106 -8.86 -1.86 -24.28
N GLU A 107 -8.88 -3.18 -24.04
CA GLU A 107 -10.03 -4.05 -24.27
C GLU A 107 -10.33 -4.80 -22.98
N PRO A 108 -11.10 -4.20 -22.04
CA PRO A 108 -11.45 -4.85 -20.79
C PRO A 108 -12.33 -6.08 -21.06
N ASP A 109 -11.77 -7.29 -20.86
CA ASP A 109 -12.51 -8.54 -20.93
C ASP A 109 -12.77 -9.14 -19.56
N LEU A 110 -14.00 -8.98 -19.07
CA LEU A 110 -14.46 -9.53 -17.79
C LEU A 110 -14.22 -11.04 -17.69
N LYS A 111 -14.33 -11.78 -18.80
CA LYS A 111 -14.14 -13.23 -18.82
C LYS A 111 -12.70 -13.60 -18.45
N THR A 112 -11.72 -12.89 -18.98
CA THR A 112 -10.30 -13.08 -18.65
C THR A 112 -10.03 -12.89 -17.15
N TYR A 113 -10.54 -11.82 -16.52
CA TYR A 113 -10.38 -11.61 -15.07
C TYR A 113 -10.97 -12.77 -14.26
N VAL A 114 -12.17 -13.23 -14.65
CA VAL A 114 -12.86 -14.34 -13.99
C VAL A 114 -12.09 -15.63 -14.15
N ASP A 115 -11.52 -15.89 -15.33
CA ASP A 115 -10.75 -17.09 -15.59
C ASP A 115 -9.44 -17.15 -14.80
N VAL A 116 -8.78 -16.01 -14.56
CA VAL A 116 -7.63 -15.92 -13.66
C VAL A 116 -8.04 -16.22 -12.21
N VAL A 117 -9.09 -15.58 -11.70
CA VAL A 117 -9.55 -15.75 -10.31
C VAL A 117 -10.01 -17.19 -10.05
N ARG A 118 -10.56 -17.87 -11.06
CA ARG A 118 -10.90 -19.31 -10.99
C ARG A 118 -9.69 -20.23 -10.86
N GLN A 119 -8.48 -19.80 -11.23
CA GLN A 119 -7.26 -20.58 -11.01
C GLN A 119 -6.74 -20.48 -9.57
N LEU A 120 -7.17 -19.47 -8.80
CA LEU A 120 -6.68 -19.20 -7.46
C LEU A 120 -7.36 -20.15 -6.46
N THR A 121 -7.07 -21.44 -6.53
CA THR A 121 -7.70 -22.48 -5.70
C THR A 121 -6.70 -23.16 -4.76
N PRO A 122 -7.16 -23.72 -3.62
CA PRO A 122 -6.28 -24.39 -2.65
C PRO A 122 -5.42 -25.52 -3.25
N GLU A 123 -5.93 -26.25 -4.24
CA GLU A 123 -5.25 -27.42 -4.83
C GLU A 123 -4.07 -27.02 -5.73
N LYS A 124 -4.06 -25.76 -6.18
CA LYS A 124 -2.99 -25.19 -7.02
C LYS A 124 -2.01 -24.35 -6.22
N ALA A 125 -2.25 -24.18 -4.92
CA ALA A 125 -1.45 -23.31 -4.08
C ALA A 125 -0.13 -23.96 -3.68
N ILE A 126 0.93 -23.17 -3.71
CA ILE A 126 2.21 -23.50 -3.08
C ILE A 126 2.37 -22.52 -1.93
N MET A 127 2.48 -23.05 -0.70
CA MET A 127 2.71 -22.21 0.48
C MET A 127 4.17 -22.24 0.87
N ILE A 128 4.74 -21.05 1.06
CA ILE A 128 6.10 -20.89 1.57
C ILE A 128 5.99 -20.16 2.91
N VAL A 129 6.40 -20.82 3.99
CA VAL A 129 6.40 -20.23 5.33
C VAL A 129 7.85 -20.06 5.77
N THR A 130 8.25 -18.81 5.99
CA THR A 130 9.61 -18.48 6.45
C THR A 130 9.53 -18.06 7.92
N LEU A 131 10.15 -18.86 8.80
CA LEU A 131 10.18 -18.62 10.24
C LEU A 131 11.65 -18.49 10.69
N PRO A 132 12.03 -17.39 11.39
CA PRO A 132 13.37 -17.26 11.96
C PRO A 132 13.75 -18.42 12.88
N GLU A 133 12.78 -19.04 13.54
CA GLU A 133 12.95 -20.15 14.45
C GLU A 133 13.45 -21.42 13.73
N LEU A 134 13.22 -21.54 12.42
CA LEU A 134 13.75 -22.60 11.56
C LEU A 134 15.22 -22.37 11.13
N ASN A 135 15.76 -21.16 11.33
CA ASN A 135 17.15 -20.85 11.02
C ASN A 135 18.12 -21.29 12.12
N ALA A 136 17.63 -21.52 13.34
CA ALA A 136 18.51 -21.87 14.46
C ALA A 136 18.93 -23.33 14.39
N GLN A 137 20.21 -23.59 14.67
CA GLN A 137 20.69 -24.85 15.24
C GLN A 137 20.04 -25.06 16.61
N SER A 138 18.72 -25.23 16.66
CA SER A 138 18.01 -25.55 17.89
C SER A 138 18.46 -26.95 18.28
N ALA A 139 19.23 -27.06 19.36
CA ALA A 139 19.67 -28.33 19.94
C ALA A 139 18.51 -29.26 20.36
N ALA A 140 17.25 -28.81 20.20
CA ALA A 140 16.03 -29.57 20.43
C ALA A 140 15.43 -30.20 19.16
N ASP A 141 15.87 -29.83 17.95
CA ASP A 141 15.38 -30.40 16.70
C ASP A 141 16.04 -31.77 16.44
N THR A 142 15.49 -32.79 17.06
CA THR A 142 15.95 -34.19 17.04
C THR A 142 15.75 -34.90 15.70
N LYS A 143 15.49 -34.17 14.60
CA LYS A 143 15.22 -34.75 13.26
C LYS A 143 15.87 -33.94 12.14
N GLU A 144 17.20 -33.97 12.08
CA GLU A 144 17.99 -33.46 10.95
C GLU A 144 17.55 -34.06 9.60
N GLU A 145 16.98 -35.27 9.63
CA GLU A 145 16.54 -36.04 8.45
C GLU A 145 15.38 -35.41 7.64
N VAL A 146 14.63 -34.46 8.21
CA VAL A 146 13.47 -33.85 7.54
C VAL A 146 13.87 -32.66 6.65
N PHE A 147 15.00 -32.01 6.95
CA PHE A 147 15.39 -30.78 6.28
C PHE A 147 16.33 -31.04 5.10
N ARG A 148 16.00 -30.44 3.97
CA ARG A 148 16.83 -30.37 2.75
C ARG A 148 17.66 -29.08 2.78
N ARG A 149 18.74 -29.06 1.99
CA ARG A 149 19.60 -27.88 1.80
C ARG A 149 19.60 -27.50 0.33
N GLU A 150 19.37 -26.22 0.06
CA GLU A 150 19.45 -25.66 -1.28
C GLU A 150 20.93 -25.55 -1.72
N PRO A 151 21.33 -26.07 -2.90
CA PRO A 151 22.74 -26.17 -3.30
C PRO A 151 23.55 -24.88 -3.38
N TRP A 152 22.93 -23.73 -3.67
CA TRP A 152 23.66 -22.50 -3.99
C TRP A 152 23.86 -21.58 -2.78
N PHE A 153 22.87 -21.51 -1.90
CA PHE A 153 22.85 -20.62 -0.74
C PHE A 153 22.86 -21.38 0.59
N ASP A 154 22.89 -22.72 0.57
CA ASP A 154 22.82 -23.60 1.74
C ASP A 154 21.62 -23.29 2.65
N ILE A 155 20.51 -22.86 2.04
CA ILE A 155 19.27 -22.55 2.74
C ILE A 155 18.62 -23.86 3.17
N ARG A 156 18.36 -24.01 4.48
CA ARG A 156 17.59 -25.13 5.03
C ARG A 156 16.11 -24.94 4.77
N TYR A 157 15.44 -25.99 4.28
CA TYR A 157 14.00 -25.99 4.07
C TYR A 157 13.43 -27.40 4.24
N ALA A 158 12.13 -27.48 4.52
CA ALA A 158 11.38 -28.73 4.52
C ALA A 158 10.25 -28.62 3.47
N VAL A 159 9.81 -29.76 2.96
CA VAL A 159 8.68 -29.84 2.02
C VAL A 159 7.72 -30.88 2.56
N ASP A 160 6.52 -30.42 2.88
CA ASP A 160 5.43 -31.26 3.34
C ASP A 160 4.23 -31.11 2.39
N GLU A 161 3.48 -32.20 2.22
CA GLU A 161 2.22 -32.17 1.50
C GLU A 161 1.12 -31.59 2.40
N ILE A 162 0.29 -30.72 1.83
CA ILE A 162 -0.88 -30.18 2.52
C ILE A 162 -1.95 -31.28 2.53
N SER A 163 -2.47 -31.60 3.72
CA SER A 163 -3.45 -32.69 3.85
C SER A 163 -4.76 -32.41 3.09
N ASP A 164 -5.39 -33.46 2.58
CA ASP A 164 -6.71 -33.37 1.92
C ASP A 164 -7.80 -32.78 2.83
N GLU A 165 -7.68 -32.96 4.14
CA GLU A 165 -8.56 -32.33 5.12
C GLU A 165 -8.40 -30.81 5.14
N GLN A 166 -7.16 -30.32 5.14
CA GLN A 166 -6.86 -28.90 5.11
C GLN A 166 -7.27 -28.25 3.77
N ILE A 167 -7.03 -28.93 2.65
CA ILE A 167 -7.49 -28.49 1.33
C ILE A 167 -9.02 -28.37 1.31
N ARG A 168 -9.74 -29.40 1.78
CA ARG A 168 -11.22 -29.38 1.87
C ARG A 168 -11.72 -28.28 2.80
N ARG A 169 -11.01 -28.00 3.89
CA ARG A 169 -11.34 -26.88 4.79
C ARG A 169 -11.22 -25.55 4.05
N TRP A 170 -10.15 -25.31 3.29
CA TRP A 170 -9.97 -24.07 2.52
C TRP A 170 -10.96 -23.91 1.37
N GLN A 171 -11.31 -25.01 0.68
CA GLN A 171 -12.38 -25.00 -0.32
C GLN A 171 -13.72 -24.52 0.28
N ASN A 172 -13.97 -24.92 1.52
CA ASN A 172 -15.22 -24.65 2.24
C ASN A 172 -15.08 -23.54 3.29
N SER A 173 -14.00 -22.74 3.27
CA SER A 173 -13.77 -21.68 4.25
C SER A 173 -15.00 -20.78 4.37
N PRO A 174 -15.48 -20.49 5.59
CA PRO A 174 -16.63 -19.63 5.77
C PRO A 174 -16.32 -18.22 5.24
N GLY A 175 -17.31 -17.59 4.62
CA GLY A 175 -17.22 -16.17 4.30
C GLY A 175 -17.15 -15.35 5.58
N LEU A 176 -16.26 -14.37 5.62
CA LEU A 176 -16.15 -13.42 6.73
C LEU A 176 -16.94 -12.15 6.41
N ALA A 177 -17.74 -11.69 7.36
CA ALA A 177 -18.61 -10.53 7.19
C ALA A 177 -17.82 -9.23 7.04
N GLU A 178 -16.55 -9.23 7.41
CA GLU A 178 -15.61 -8.12 7.27
C GLU A 178 -14.98 -8.04 5.88
N PHE A 179 -15.01 -9.13 5.10
CA PHE A 179 -14.47 -9.11 3.75
C PHE A 179 -15.45 -8.48 2.77
N ARG A 180 -14.90 -7.57 1.97
CA ARG A 180 -15.56 -6.82 0.90
C ARG A 180 -14.56 -6.56 -0.22
N LEU A 181 -15.08 -6.33 -1.42
CA LEU A 181 -14.35 -5.66 -2.48
C LEU A 181 -14.14 -4.20 -2.10
N PRO A 182 -13.12 -3.55 -2.68
CA PRO A 182 -12.85 -2.14 -2.39
C PRO A 182 -14.05 -1.25 -2.70
N GLU A 183 -14.33 -0.26 -1.85
CA GLU A 183 -15.36 0.74 -2.12
C GLU A 183 -15.02 1.60 -3.35
N VAL A 184 -15.95 2.45 -3.79
CA VAL A 184 -15.69 3.39 -4.88
C VAL A 184 -14.58 4.36 -4.49
N ASN A 185 -13.51 4.40 -5.28
CA ASN A 185 -12.38 5.26 -4.97
C ASN A 185 -12.70 6.74 -5.26
N ARG A 186 -13.06 7.49 -4.21
CA ARG A 186 -13.37 8.92 -4.27
C ARG A 186 -12.18 9.83 -4.64
N PHE A 187 -10.96 9.31 -4.63
CA PHE A 187 -9.75 10.08 -4.97
C PHE A 187 -9.42 10.05 -6.47
N ILE A 188 -10.11 9.22 -7.27
CA ILE A 188 -9.89 9.23 -8.72
C ILE A 188 -10.27 10.60 -9.28
N THR A 189 -9.28 11.26 -9.88
CA THR A 189 -9.43 12.58 -10.47
C THR A 189 -10.17 12.47 -11.79
N THR A 190 -11.13 13.38 -11.99
CA THR A 190 -11.97 13.47 -13.18
C THR A 190 -11.74 14.77 -13.95
N ASP A 191 -11.25 15.80 -13.27
CA ASP A 191 -10.90 17.08 -13.84
C ASP A 191 -9.37 17.26 -13.85
N PHE A 192 -8.83 17.44 -15.05
CA PHE A 192 -7.41 17.63 -15.30
C PHE A 192 -7.13 19.01 -15.93
N GLU A 193 -8.07 19.94 -15.82
CA GLU A 193 -7.88 21.31 -16.30
C GLU A 193 -6.74 22.00 -15.56
N LEU A 194 -5.86 22.64 -16.34
CA LEU A 194 -4.77 23.43 -15.79
C LEU A 194 -5.29 24.77 -15.32
N LEU A 195 -4.87 25.17 -14.12
CA LEU A 195 -5.12 26.52 -13.63
C LEU A 195 -4.46 27.55 -14.58
N PRO A 196 -5.05 28.74 -14.74
CA PRO A 196 -4.47 29.81 -15.55
C PRO A 196 -2.99 30.03 -15.21
N SER A 197 -2.16 30.16 -16.24
CA SER A 197 -0.74 30.42 -16.05
C SER A 197 -0.55 31.79 -15.41
N GLY A 198 -0.10 31.80 -14.15
CA GLY A 198 0.46 33.00 -13.52
C GLY A 198 1.90 33.25 -13.95
N ASP A 199 2.60 34.10 -13.21
CA ASP A 199 4.05 34.29 -13.38
C ASP A 199 4.78 32.96 -13.08
N ASP A 200 5.53 32.43 -14.06
CA ASP A 200 6.39 31.24 -13.89
C ASP A 200 7.57 31.60 -13.00
N ASN A 201 7.33 31.55 -11.69
CA ASN A 201 8.33 31.94 -10.69
C ASN A 201 9.43 30.88 -10.63
N GLU A 202 10.68 31.29 -10.90
CA GLU A 202 11.83 30.38 -10.81
C GLU A 202 12.03 29.83 -9.39
N VAL A 203 11.66 30.62 -8.37
CA VAL A 203 11.77 30.31 -6.94
C VAL A 203 10.43 30.55 -6.22
N PRO A 204 10.17 29.89 -5.08
CA PRO A 204 8.98 30.17 -4.28
C PRO A 204 8.91 31.62 -3.80
N VAL A 205 7.73 32.22 -3.89
CA VAL A 205 7.45 33.57 -3.41
C VAL A 205 6.64 33.51 -2.13
N LYS A 206 6.93 34.41 -1.19
CA LYS A 206 6.16 34.53 0.06
C LYS A 206 4.81 35.17 -0.23
N VAL A 207 3.74 34.51 0.20
CA VAL A 207 2.36 35.00 0.05
C VAL A 207 1.86 35.48 1.41
N GLY A 208 1.22 36.65 1.43
CA GLY A 208 0.63 37.20 2.64
C GLY A 208 -0.58 36.38 3.09
N LEU A 209 -0.63 36.00 4.37
CA LEU A 209 -1.73 35.24 4.96
C LEU A 209 -2.84 36.14 5.54
N GLY A 210 -2.73 37.45 5.38
CA GLY A 210 -3.71 38.42 5.89
C GLY A 210 -3.92 38.28 7.39
N ALA A 211 -5.17 38.03 7.81
CA ALA A 211 -5.50 37.83 9.22
C ALA A 211 -4.81 36.61 9.86
N MET A 212 -4.32 35.65 9.05
CA MET A 212 -3.66 34.45 9.54
C MET A 212 -2.13 34.59 9.65
N GLN A 213 -1.57 35.78 9.44
CA GLN A 213 -0.12 35.99 9.45
C GLN A 213 0.55 35.61 10.78
N GLY A 214 -0.18 35.66 11.89
CA GLY A 214 0.33 35.22 13.21
C GLY A 214 0.43 33.70 13.37
N PHE A 215 -0.16 32.91 12.48
CA PHE A 215 -0.13 31.45 12.53
C PHE A 215 1.00 30.83 11.71
N GLY A 216 1.69 31.62 10.85
CA GLY A 216 2.83 31.12 10.11
C GLY A 216 3.16 31.90 8.83
N GLU A 217 3.84 31.22 7.93
CA GLU A 217 4.26 31.74 6.64
C GLU A 217 3.80 30.81 5.52
N LEU A 218 3.43 31.39 4.38
CA LEU A 218 3.07 30.64 3.18
C LEU A 218 4.01 31.00 2.04
N TRP A 219 4.56 29.98 1.41
CA TRP A 219 5.41 30.10 0.23
C TRP A 219 4.73 29.37 -0.91
N HIS A 220 4.63 30.01 -2.08
CA HIS A 220 3.95 29.49 -3.24
C HIS A 220 4.87 29.52 -4.46
N GLN A 221 4.82 28.46 -5.25
CA GLN A 221 5.48 28.39 -6.55
C GLN A 221 4.56 27.69 -7.55
N GLN A 222 4.21 28.39 -8.63
CA GLN A 222 3.56 27.78 -9.79
C GLN A 222 4.62 27.52 -10.85
N ARG A 223 4.75 26.27 -11.29
CA ARG A 223 5.64 25.86 -12.38
C ARG A 223 4.83 25.64 -13.64
N VAL A 224 5.11 26.39 -14.71
CA VAL A 224 4.40 26.23 -16.00
C VAL A 224 5.13 25.24 -16.93
N LYS A 225 6.42 24.96 -16.66
CA LYS A 225 7.27 24.12 -17.53
C LYS A 225 6.69 22.71 -17.82
N PHE A 226 6.03 22.09 -16.85
CA PHE A 226 5.62 20.69 -16.95
C PHE A 226 4.17 20.51 -17.42
N ASN A 227 3.33 21.55 -17.35
CA ASN A 227 1.92 21.53 -17.80
C ASN A 227 1.14 20.28 -17.33
N VAL A 228 1.36 19.88 -16.06
CA VAL A 228 0.65 18.76 -15.42
C VAL A 228 -0.27 19.30 -14.32
N PRO A 229 -1.47 18.69 -14.13
CA PRO A 229 -2.45 19.12 -13.13
C PRO A 229 -2.09 18.58 -11.73
N THR A 230 -0.84 18.70 -11.32
CA THR A 230 -0.34 18.18 -10.05
C THR A 230 0.15 19.30 -9.16
N ALA A 231 -0.01 19.14 -7.85
CA ALA A 231 0.53 20.05 -6.86
C ALA A 231 1.14 19.28 -5.69
N GLN A 232 2.07 19.93 -4.99
CA GLN A 232 2.65 19.45 -3.74
C GLN A 232 2.44 20.52 -2.68
N VAL A 233 1.95 20.09 -1.51
CA VAL A 233 1.74 20.93 -0.34
C VAL A 233 2.49 20.33 0.82
N THR A 234 3.38 21.11 1.43
CA THR A 234 4.13 20.71 2.62
C THR A 234 3.85 21.70 3.74
N VAL A 235 3.37 21.19 4.87
CA VAL A 235 3.01 21.97 6.06
C VAL A 235 3.88 21.52 7.22
N HIS A 236 4.65 22.46 7.77
CA HIS A 236 5.42 22.25 8.99
C HIS A 236 4.66 22.87 10.17
N ILE A 237 4.34 22.04 11.16
CA ILE A 237 3.72 22.45 12.41
C ILE A 237 4.82 22.44 13.47
N TYR A 238 5.19 23.62 13.96
CA TYR A 238 6.22 23.76 14.98
C TYR A 238 5.62 23.73 16.39
N SER A 239 6.31 23.07 17.32
CA SER A 239 5.95 23.01 18.73
C SER A 239 7.21 22.93 19.59
N ASP A 240 7.21 23.70 20.69
CA ASP A 240 8.27 23.65 21.70
C ASP A 240 8.07 22.50 22.70
N LEU A 241 7.03 21.67 22.55
CA LEU A 241 6.74 20.57 23.46
C LEU A 241 7.82 19.47 23.50
N PRO A 242 8.43 19.04 22.38
CA PRO A 242 9.48 18.04 22.41
C PRO A 242 10.81 18.65 22.89
N GLU A 243 11.01 18.71 24.22
CA GLU A 243 12.22 19.29 24.81
C GLU A 243 13.25 18.22 25.20
N VAL A 244 12.77 17.07 25.69
CA VAL A 244 13.63 15.96 26.12
C VAL A 244 13.44 14.71 25.26
N ALA A 245 14.40 13.78 25.35
CA ALA A 245 14.40 12.53 24.57
C ALA A 245 13.10 11.72 24.72
N LYS A 246 12.44 11.80 25.89
CA LYS A 246 11.15 11.16 26.14
C LYS A 246 10.05 11.72 25.24
N ASP A 247 9.97 13.04 25.10
CA ASP A 247 8.91 13.70 24.34
C ASP A 247 9.09 13.46 22.84
N ALA A 248 10.34 13.49 22.37
CA ALA A 248 10.69 13.10 21.00
C ALA A 248 10.31 11.63 20.71
N ALA A 249 10.52 10.72 21.68
CA ALA A 249 10.10 9.33 21.54
C ALA A 249 8.56 9.19 21.49
N ILE A 250 7.83 9.95 22.31
CA ILE A 250 6.36 9.98 22.32
C ILE A 250 5.82 10.49 20.97
N LEU A 251 6.37 11.60 20.46
CA LEU A 251 5.97 12.17 19.17
C LEU A 251 6.20 11.18 18.02
N ARG A 252 7.33 10.47 18.03
CA ARG A 252 7.63 9.42 17.05
C ARG A 252 6.68 8.23 17.14
N LEU A 253 6.36 7.77 18.35
CA LEU A 253 5.37 6.70 18.56
C LEU A 253 3.99 7.11 18.05
N TRP A 254 3.58 8.35 18.33
CA TRP A 254 2.32 8.90 17.84
C TRP A 254 2.29 9.01 16.31
N SER A 255 3.35 9.54 15.69
CA SER A 255 3.47 9.60 14.23
C SER A 255 3.43 8.21 13.58
N CYS A 256 4.03 7.18 14.20
CA CYS A 256 3.92 5.80 13.73
C CYS A 256 2.47 5.28 13.78
N ALA A 257 1.76 5.50 14.88
CA ALA A 257 0.37 5.07 15.03
C ALA A 257 -0.55 5.79 14.04
N LEU A 258 -0.36 7.10 13.89
CA LEU A 258 -1.07 7.93 12.93
C LEU A 258 -0.87 7.43 11.49
N ASN A 259 0.38 7.22 11.06
CA ASN A 259 0.68 6.74 9.72
C ASN A 259 0.03 5.37 9.43
N GLN A 260 -0.01 4.47 10.41
CA GLN A 260 -0.68 3.17 10.25
C GLN A 260 -2.19 3.33 10.02
N ARG A 261 -2.84 4.23 10.76
CA ARG A 261 -4.27 4.54 10.57
C ARG A 261 -4.52 5.19 9.21
N LEU A 262 -3.69 6.17 8.85
CA LEU A 262 -3.76 6.84 7.55
C LEU A 262 -3.55 5.85 6.40
N GLN A 263 -2.64 4.89 6.53
CA GLN A 263 -2.38 3.88 5.49
C GLN A 263 -3.64 3.08 5.15
N THR A 264 -4.44 2.70 6.15
CA THR A 264 -5.70 2.00 5.91
C THR A 264 -6.75 2.92 5.28
N LEU A 265 -6.87 4.17 5.75
CA LEU A 265 -7.91 5.10 5.29
C LEU A 265 -7.63 5.71 3.91
N LEU A 266 -6.35 5.95 3.61
CA LEU A 266 -5.87 6.66 2.41
C LEU A 266 -5.20 5.72 1.41
N TYR A 267 -5.41 4.41 1.57
CA TYR A 267 -4.98 3.43 0.58
C TYR A 267 -5.55 3.76 -0.81
N SER A 268 -6.84 4.10 -0.87
CA SER A 268 -7.53 4.50 -2.09
C SER A 268 -6.93 5.77 -2.72
N ALA A 269 -6.49 6.74 -1.91
CA ALA A 269 -5.76 7.91 -2.42
C ALA A 269 -4.43 7.51 -3.06
N SER A 270 -3.68 6.60 -2.41
CA SER A 270 -2.40 6.13 -2.91
C SER A 270 -2.54 5.41 -4.25
N GLU A 271 -3.55 4.54 -4.39
CA GLU A 271 -3.89 3.90 -5.66
C GLU A 271 -4.25 4.93 -6.74
N ALA A 272 -4.92 6.04 -6.37
CA ALA A 272 -5.29 7.14 -7.27
C ALA A 272 -4.15 8.09 -7.66
N GLY A 273 -2.89 7.72 -7.39
CA GLY A 273 -1.71 8.50 -7.77
C GLY A 273 -1.37 9.64 -6.81
N PHE A 274 -1.96 9.65 -5.61
CA PHE A 274 -1.58 10.58 -4.55
C PHE A 274 -0.46 10.01 -3.70
N SER A 275 0.37 10.89 -3.16
CA SER A 275 1.34 10.56 -2.13
C SER A 275 1.13 11.45 -0.92
N TYR A 276 1.41 10.91 0.26
CA TYR A 276 1.40 11.68 1.48
C TYR A 276 2.48 11.16 2.44
N SER A 277 2.92 12.02 3.35
CA SER A 277 3.79 11.64 4.46
C SER A 277 3.49 12.49 5.67
N VAL A 278 3.36 11.85 6.83
CA VAL A 278 3.23 12.55 8.12
C VAL A 278 4.39 12.16 9.01
N SER A 279 5.34 13.06 9.22
CA SER A 279 6.63 12.76 9.85
C SER A 279 6.84 13.58 11.12
N ALA A 280 7.24 12.92 12.20
CA ALA A 280 7.75 13.59 13.39
C ALA A 280 9.12 14.22 13.10
N LEU A 281 9.20 15.54 13.26
CA LEU A 281 10.43 16.33 13.23
C LEU A 281 10.96 16.53 14.67
N ASP A 282 12.16 17.10 14.78
CA ASP A 282 12.77 17.38 16.09
C ASP A 282 11.96 18.40 16.91
N ARG A 283 11.25 19.32 16.25
CA ARG A 283 10.43 20.38 16.88
C ARG A 283 8.99 20.42 16.36
N GLY A 284 8.41 19.27 16.02
CA GLY A 284 7.01 19.20 15.62
C GLY A 284 6.72 18.18 14.52
N LEU A 285 5.82 18.52 13.60
CA LEU A 285 5.31 17.61 12.58
C LEU A 285 5.45 18.20 11.18
N GLU A 286 5.76 17.35 10.22
CA GLU A 286 5.64 17.64 8.80
C GLU A 286 4.49 16.83 8.20
N ILE A 287 3.61 17.51 7.46
CA ILE A 287 2.59 16.88 6.62
C ILE A 287 2.90 17.29 5.19
N ALA A 288 3.26 16.32 4.34
CA ALA A 288 3.39 16.55 2.91
C ALA A 288 2.32 15.75 2.17
N VAL A 289 1.68 16.36 1.19
CA VAL A 289 0.75 15.73 0.25
C VAL A 289 1.13 16.14 -1.16
N ALA A 290 1.05 15.22 -2.11
CA ALA A 290 1.23 15.50 -3.53
C ALA A 290 0.32 14.62 -4.39
N GLY A 291 -0.03 15.10 -5.58
CA GLY A 291 -0.89 14.40 -6.52
C GLY A 291 -1.70 15.37 -7.36
N PHE A 292 -2.79 14.89 -7.96
CA PHE A 292 -3.65 15.71 -8.80
C PHE A 292 -4.37 16.80 -8.01
N ASN A 293 -4.39 18.03 -8.53
CA ASN A 293 -4.90 19.21 -7.84
C ASN A 293 -6.37 19.08 -7.38
N GLU A 294 -7.24 18.45 -8.19
CA GLU A 294 -8.68 18.34 -7.92
C GLU A 294 -9.00 17.73 -6.54
N LYS A 295 -8.35 16.61 -6.18
CA LYS A 295 -8.61 15.88 -4.93
C LYS A 295 -7.54 16.08 -3.85
N LEU A 296 -6.53 16.93 -4.10
CA LEU A 296 -5.43 17.14 -3.16
C LEU A 296 -5.89 17.74 -1.83
N LEU A 297 -6.84 18.68 -1.87
CA LEU A 297 -7.42 19.27 -0.65
C LEU A 297 -8.24 18.24 0.13
N LEU A 298 -8.99 17.37 -0.55
CA LEU A 298 -9.73 16.28 0.09
C LEU A 298 -8.77 15.36 0.86
N LEU A 299 -7.64 14.98 0.24
CA LEU A 299 -6.61 14.18 0.90
C LEU A 299 -6.07 14.87 2.16
N TYR A 300 -5.74 16.16 2.03
CA TYR A 300 -5.24 16.94 3.17
C TYR A 300 -6.26 17.03 4.31
N GLN A 301 -7.54 17.26 3.99
CA GLN A 301 -8.63 17.30 4.98
C GLN A 301 -8.77 15.98 5.74
N GLU A 302 -8.72 14.84 5.06
CA GLU A 302 -8.80 13.53 5.71
C GLU A 302 -7.63 13.29 6.67
N ILE A 303 -6.43 13.77 6.34
CA ILE A 303 -5.28 13.70 7.25
C ILE A 303 -5.52 14.58 8.49
N VAL A 304 -6.00 15.81 8.30
CA VAL A 304 -6.29 16.76 9.39
C VAL A 304 -7.43 16.25 10.29
N ASP A 305 -8.46 15.64 9.73
CA ASP A 305 -9.57 15.08 10.49
C ASP A 305 -9.11 13.93 11.39
N VAL A 306 -8.21 13.08 10.91
CA VAL A 306 -7.60 12.02 11.73
C VAL A 306 -6.66 12.60 12.79
N LEU A 307 -5.92 13.67 12.47
CA LEU A 307 -5.07 14.39 13.42
C LEU A 307 -5.87 15.03 14.57
N ALA A 308 -7.07 15.52 14.28
CA ALA A 308 -7.95 16.15 15.26
C ALA A 308 -8.69 15.14 16.16
N GLN A 309 -8.62 13.83 15.86
CA GLN A 309 -9.31 12.81 16.64
C GLN A 309 -8.59 12.51 17.97
N PRO A 310 -9.33 12.16 19.04
CA PRO A 310 -8.75 11.78 20.31
C PRO A 310 -7.81 10.56 20.19
N LEU A 311 -6.66 10.63 20.85
CA LEU A 311 -5.68 9.54 20.94
C LEU A 311 -6.25 8.27 21.59
N MET A 312 -7.09 8.43 22.60
CA MET A 312 -7.66 7.35 23.41
C MET A 312 -9.18 7.31 23.22
N GLY A 313 -9.70 6.15 22.85
CA GLY A 313 -11.14 5.87 22.69
C GLY A 313 -11.40 4.39 22.94
N SER A 314 -12.68 3.97 22.94
CA SER A 314 -13.02 2.54 22.95
C SER A 314 -12.32 1.82 21.77
N ASN A 315 -12.08 0.51 21.86
CA ASN A 315 -11.22 -0.32 20.98
C ASN A 315 -11.42 -0.18 19.44
N LYS A 316 -12.35 0.65 18.95
CA LYS A 316 -12.57 0.95 17.53
C LYS A 316 -12.32 2.41 17.12
N GLU A 317 -12.07 3.33 18.06
CA GLU A 317 -11.99 4.78 17.78
C GLU A 317 -10.63 5.41 18.11
N GLY A 318 -9.88 4.83 19.05
CA GLY A 318 -8.56 5.33 19.45
C GLY A 318 -7.47 5.05 18.41
N LEU A 319 -6.52 6.00 18.27
CA LEU A 319 -5.29 5.82 17.47
C LEU A 319 -4.38 4.72 18.03
N LEU A 320 -4.49 4.43 19.33
CA LEU A 320 -3.69 3.43 20.04
C LEU A 320 -4.60 2.50 20.85
N THR A 321 -4.31 1.21 20.73
CA THR A 321 -4.79 0.13 21.63
C THR A 321 -3.57 -0.47 22.32
N ASP A 322 -3.73 -1.15 23.46
CA ASP A 322 -2.59 -1.78 24.15
C ASP A 322 -1.82 -2.75 23.23
N THR A 323 -2.55 -3.48 22.39
CA THR A 323 -1.99 -4.41 21.40
C THR A 323 -1.22 -3.70 20.29
N SER A 324 -1.75 -2.61 19.73
CA SER A 324 -1.07 -1.86 18.67
C SER A 324 0.14 -1.08 19.21
N PHE A 325 0.04 -0.55 20.43
CA PHE A 325 1.15 0.11 21.11
C PHE A 325 2.36 -0.81 21.29
N ALA A 326 2.14 -2.07 21.71
CA ALA A 326 3.22 -3.05 21.85
C ALA A 326 3.97 -3.26 20.52
N VAL A 327 3.23 -3.41 19.42
CA VAL A 327 3.80 -3.56 18.07
C VAL A 327 4.59 -2.31 17.66
N TYR A 328 4.05 -1.12 17.88
CA TYR A 328 4.73 0.14 17.52
C TYR A 328 5.99 0.38 18.34
N LYS A 329 5.94 0.07 19.64
CA LYS A 329 7.10 0.13 20.52
C LYS A 329 8.22 -0.78 20.03
N ASP A 330 7.89 -2.03 19.68
CA ASP A 330 8.89 -2.98 19.19
C ASP A 330 9.46 -2.58 17.82
N ARG A 331 8.62 -2.10 16.90
CA ARG A 331 9.07 -1.58 15.59
C ARG A 331 10.01 -0.37 15.76
N LEU A 332 9.66 0.57 16.64
CA LEU A 332 10.50 1.74 16.92
C LEU A 332 11.81 1.33 17.60
N ARG A 333 11.76 0.38 18.55
CA ARG A 333 12.95 -0.19 19.19
C ARG A 333 13.86 -0.82 18.14
N GLN A 334 13.34 -1.69 17.27
CA GLN A 334 14.13 -2.35 16.23
C GLN A 334 14.77 -1.34 15.27
N LYS A 335 14.01 -0.34 14.82
CA LYS A 335 14.54 0.74 13.96
C LYS A 335 15.67 1.51 14.65
N THR A 336 15.50 1.84 15.94
CA THR A 336 16.50 2.55 16.72
C THR A 336 17.74 1.69 16.97
N CYS A 337 17.58 0.42 17.35
CA CYS A 337 18.67 -0.54 17.50
C CYS A 337 19.45 -0.72 16.19
N ASN A 338 18.76 -0.88 15.06
CA ASN A 338 19.40 -0.99 13.75
C ASN A 338 20.17 0.28 13.37
N GLN A 339 19.68 1.46 13.75
CA GLN A 339 20.39 2.73 13.55
C GLN A 339 21.63 2.89 14.46
N VAL A 340 21.63 2.28 15.65
CA VAL A 340 22.78 2.24 16.56
C VAL A 340 23.81 1.21 16.07
N LEU A 341 23.33 0.06 15.59
CA LEU A 341 24.14 -1.04 15.05
C LEU A 341 24.61 -0.80 13.60
N ASN A 342 24.39 0.40 13.05
CA ASN A 342 24.80 0.73 11.69
C ASN A 342 26.34 0.72 11.61
N ALA A 343 26.89 -0.18 10.80
CA ALA A 343 28.34 -0.39 10.64
C ALA A 343 29.13 0.90 10.38
N ARG A 344 28.52 1.90 9.73
CA ARG A 344 29.14 3.23 9.49
C ARG A 344 29.52 3.98 10.77
N LYS A 345 28.90 3.65 11.91
CA LYS A 345 29.20 4.24 13.23
C LYS A 345 30.28 3.51 14.02
N PHE A 346 30.74 2.34 13.55
CA PHE A 346 31.82 1.57 14.19
C PHE A 346 33.15 1.67 13.44
N THR A 347 33.19 2.42 12.33
CA THR A 347 34.39 2.67 11.51
C THR A 347 35.03 4.05 11.74
N THR A 348 34.77 4.68 12.88
CA THR A 348 35.54 5.82 13.41
C THR A 348 36.28 5.36 14.65
#